data_AF-A0AAN0K053-F1
#
_entry.id   AF-A0AAN0K053-F1
#
_cell.length_a   1.000
_cell.length_b   1.000
_cell.length_c   1.000
_cell.angle_alpha   90.00
_cell.angle_beta   90.00
_cell.angle_gamma   90.00
#
_symmetry.space_group_name_H-M   'P 1'
#
loop_
_entity.id
_entity.type
_entity.pdbx_description
1 polymer ?
#
loop_
_entity_poly.entity_id
_entity_poly.type
_entity_poly.pdbx_seq_one_letter_code
_entity_poly.pdbx_strand_id
1 'polypeptide(L)'
;MARSLEVKEQVKGNGATCLSSRKRQDEEIWSYYELEKCLQFIKDHKTVTLQFPDDMLHESVQVSSILQRESKKDLFVLGDTSYGSCCVDEVGAEHVGSDGIIHFGTSCLT
;
A
#
# COMPACT_ATOMS: atom_id res chain seq x y z
N MET A 1 -1.27 -4.98 20.27
CA MET A 1 -0.03 -4.19 20.39
C MET A 1 0.55 -4.04 18.99
N ALA A 2 -0.09 -3.25 18.12
CA ALA A 2 0.39 -3.01 16.77
C ALA A 2 1.29 -1.77 16.78
N ARG A 3 2.46 -1.85 16.14
CA ARG A 3 3.49 -0.81 16.13
C ARG A 3 3.40 -0.03 14.82
N SER A 4 3.18 1.29 14.90
CA SER A 4 3.25 2.21 13.77
C SER A 4 4.70 2.56 13.41
N LEU A 5 4.93 2.80 12.12
CA LEU A 5 6.15 3.35 11.55
C LEU A 5 5.77 4.61 10.75
N GLU A 6 6.50 5.69 11.00
CA GLU A 6 6.30 7.00 10.38
C GLU A 6 7.43 7.23 9.36
N VAL A 7 7.09 7.60 8.12
CA VAL A 7 8.07 7.88 7.07
C VAL A 7 7.85 9.30 6.54
N LYS A 8 8.94 10.07 6.53
CA LYS A 8 8.98 11.50 6.16
C LYS A 8 9.06 11.70 4.65
N GLU A 9 8.35 12.71 4.17
CA GLU A 9 8.41 13.23 2.80
C GLU A 9 9.81 13.72 2.39
N GLN A 10 10.19 13.48 1.13
CA GLN A 10 10.97 14.48 0.39
C GLN A 10 10.85 14.35 -1.14
N VAL A 11 10.35 15.41 -1.77
CA VAL A 11 10.29 15.65 -3.22
C VAL A 11 11.64 16.10 -3.78
N LYS A 12 12.00 15.62 -4.99
CA LYS A 12 12.64 16.43 -6.07
C LYS A 12 12.77 15.66 -7.40
N GLY A 13 12.24 16.25 -8.47
CA GLY A 13 12.35 15.74 -9.84
C GLY A 13 13.57 16.23 -10.63
N ASN A 14 13.94 15.51 -11.71
CA ASN A 14 14.17 16.01 -13.08
C ASN A 14 14.76 14.93 -14.02
N GLY A 15 14.17 14.83 -15.22
CA GLY A 15 14.81 14.64 -16.54
C GLY A 15 15.89 13.56 -16.80
N ALA A 16 15.57 12.69 -17.77
CA ALA A 16 16.42 11.79 -18.57
C ALA A 16 16.75 10.38 -18.02
N THR A 17 16.46 9.36 -18.85
CA THR A 17 16.75 7.91 -18.77
C THR A 17 15.54 6.99 -18.42
N CYS A 18 14.73 6.63 -19.42
CA CYS A 18 13.43 5.98 -19.24
C CYS A 18 13.43 4.62 -18.50
N LEU A 19 14.52 3.85 -18.54
CA LEU A 19 14.60 2.53 -17.89
C LEU A 19 15.29 2.58 -16.52
N SER A 20 16.28 3.46 -16.35
CA SER A 20 16.98 3.65 -15.07
C SER A 20 16.20 4.51 -14.09
N SER A 21 15.41 5.48 -14.55
CA SER A 21 14.52 6.28 -13.67
C SER A 21 13.41 5.42 -13.07
N ARG A 22 12.85 4.47 -13.84
CA ARG A 22 11.74 3.63 -13.39
C ARG A 22 12.19 2.60 -12.34
N LYS A 23 13.36 1.97 -12.55
CA LYS A 23 13.96 1.08 -11.54
C LYS A 23 14.23 1.79 -10.22
N ARG A 24 14.70 3.04 -10.27
CA ARG A 24 14.99 3.81 -9.06
C ARG A 24 13.72 4.17 -8.30
N GLN A 25 12.66 4.56 -9.00
CA GLN A 25 11.35 4.80 -8.38
C GLN A 25 10.75 3.54 -7.76
N ASP A 26 10.88 2.39 -8.43
CA ASP A 26 10.38 1.13 -7.89
C ASP A 26 11.10 0.77 -6.57
N GLU A 27 12.41 0.93 -6.48
CA GLU A 27 13.19 0.71 -5.24
C GLU A 27 12.82 1.71 -4.13
N GLU A 28 12.60 2.99 -4.48
CA GLU A 28 12.16 4.03 -3.55
C GLU A 28 10.78 3.69 -2.96
N ILE A 29 9.83 3.26 -3.81
CA ILE A 29 8.50 2.78 -3.39
C ILE A 29 8.62 1.51 -2.54
N TRP A 30 9.51 0.59 -2.93
CA TRP A 30 9.71 -0.67 -2.23
C TRP A 30 10.14 -0.45 -0.77
N SER A 31 11.05 0.51 -0.57
CA SER A 31 11.53 0.93 0.74
C SER A 31 10.49 1.76 1.50
N TYR A 32 9.88 2.76 0.87
CA TYR A 32 8.94 3.69 1.50
C TYR A 32 7.68 2.98 2.02
N TYR A 33 7.11 2.07 1.22
CA TYR A 33 5.91 1.30 1.58
C TYR A 33 6.21 -0.03 2.28
N GLU A 34 7.49 -0.30 2.58
CA GLU A 34 7.95 -1.55 3.21
C GLU A 34 7.32 -2.81 2.58
N LEU A 35 7.34 -2.88 1.24
CA LEU A 35 6.57 -3.88 0.50
C LEU A 35 7.00 -5.32 0.81
N GLU A 36 8.22 -5.54 1.32
CA GLU A 36 8.65 -6.86 1.80
C GLU A 36 7.74 -7.39 2.93
N LYS A 37 7.35 -6.53 3.88
CA LYS A 37 6.43 -6.90 4.96
C LYS A 37 5.03 -7.18 4.42
N CYS A 38 4.59 -6.35 3.47
CA CYS A 38 3.31 -6.53 2.79
C CYS A 38 3.27 -7.89 2.08
N LEU A 39 4.34 -8.29 1.40
CA LEU A 39 4.42 -9.58 0.72
C LEU A 39 4.39 -10.77 1.69
N GLN A 40 5.03 -10.67 2.85
CA GLN A 40 4.93 -11.70 3.88
C GLN A 40 3.48 -11.83 4.37
N PHE A 41 2.83 -10.71 4.68
CA PHE A 41 1.43 -10.69 5.08
C PHE A 41 0.50 -11.28 4.00
N ILE A 42 0.70 -10.90 2.73
CA ILE A 42 -0.07 -11.42 1.60
C ILE A 42 0.15 -12.92 1.40
N LYS A 43 1.33 -13.46 1.73
CA LYS A 43 1.58 -14.91 1.62
C LYS A 43 0.70 -15.70 2.58
N ASP A 44 0.50 -15.20 3.79
CA ASP A 44 -0.23 -15.88 4.87
C ASP A 44 -1.76 -15.82 4.72
N HIS A 45 -2.30 -14.94 3.87
CA HIS A 45 -3.73 -14.73 3.65
C HIS A 45 -4.17 -15.12 2.22
N LYS A 46 -5.42 -15.53 1.98
CA LYS A 46 -5.85 -15.92 0.61
C LYS A 46 -6.27 -14.69 -0.19
N THR A 47 -7.10 -13.84 0.41
CA THR A 47 -7.57 -12.58 -0.16
C THR A 47 -7.11 -11.44 0.72
N VAL A 48 -6.49 -10.41 0.13
CA VAL A 48 -6.02 -9.22 0.85
C VAL A 48 -6.51 -7.96 0.17
N THR A 49 -6.98 -7.02 0.98
CA THR A 49 -7.38 -5.69 0.56
C THR A 49 -6.33 -4.67 0.96
N LEU A 50 -6.16 -3.65 0.12
CA LEU A 50 -5.25 -2.53 0.33
C LEU A 50 -6.07 -1.27 0.54
N GLN A 51 -5.80 -0.55 1.61
CA GLN A 51 -6.44 0.72 1.91
C GLN A 51 -5.37 1.82 1.92
N PHE A 52 -5.57 2.84 1.09
CA PHE A 52 -4.66 3.99 0.99
C PHE A 52 -5.36 5.25 1.50
N PRO A 53 -4.69 6.14 2.24
CA PRO A 53 -5.22 7.46 2.53
C PRO A 53 -5.22 8.32 1.26
N ASP A 54 -6.02 9.38 1.25
CA ASP A 54 -6.21 10.23 0.06
C ASP A 54 -4.89 10.77 -0.51
N ASP A 55 -3.96 11.15 0.37
CA ASP A 55 -2.64 11.66 -0.02
C ASP A 55 -1.78 10.62 -0.74
N MET A 56 -1.98 9.33 -0.48
CA MET A 56 -1.21 8.22 -1.08
C MET A 56 -1.96 7.51 -2.21
N LEU A 57 -3.22 7.90 -2.48
CA LEU A 57 -4.06 7.25 -3.48
C LEU A 57 -3.47 7.35 -4.89
N HIS A 58 -2.69 8.39 -5.17
CA HIS A 58 -2.01 8.58 -6.46
C HIS A 58 -0.98 7.47 -6.78
N GLU A 59 -0.38 6.85 -5.76
CA GLU A 59 0.59 5.76 -5.88
C GLU A 59 -0.06 4.37 -5.74
N SER A 60 -1.33 4.29 -5.35
CA SER A 60 -2.05 3.04 -5.08
C SER A 60 -1.98 2.03 -6.23
N VAL A 61 -2.11 2.50 -7.47
CA VAL A 61 -2.05 1.66 -8.68
C VAL A 61 -0.65 1.08 -8.88
N GLN A 62 0.41 1.85 -8.59
CA GLN A 62 1.78 1.38 -8.73
C GLN A 62 2.11 0.35 -7.66
N VAL A 63 1.81 0.65 -6.39
CA VAL A 63 2.03 -0.25 -5.25
C VAL A 63 1.27 -1.56 -5.43
N SER A 64 -0.03 -1.49 -5.73
CA SER A 64 -0.86 -2.68 -5.95
C SER A 64 -0.37 -3.53 -7.13
N SER A 65 0.08 -2.91 -8.22
CA SER A 65 0.63 -3.62 -9.38
C SER A 65 1.92 -4.36 -9.05
N ILE A 66 2.83 -3.72 -8.30
CA ILE A 66 4.07 -4.35 -7.82
C ILE A 66 3.74 -5.54 -6.92
N LEU A 67 2.87 -5.35 -5.92
CA LEU A 67 2.50 -6.42 -4.99
C LEU A 67 1.79 -7.59 -5.68
N GLN A 68 0.90 -7.32 -6.64
CA GLN A 68 0.26 -8.38 -7.43
C GLN A 68 1.28 -9.17 -8.28
N ARG A 69 2.23 -8.48 -8.91
CA ARG A 69 3.29 -9.12 -9.70
C ARG A 69 4.16 -10.06 -8.86
N GLU A 70 4.58 -9.59 -7.67
CA GLU A 70 5.48 -10.35 -6.80
C GLU A 70 4.76 -11.46 -6.03
N SER A 71 3.53 -11.22 -5.56
CA SER A 71 2.75 -12.21 -4.81
C SER A 71 2.00 -13.21 -5.68
N LYS A 72 1.75 -12.87 -6.96
CA LYS A 72 0.90 -13.62 -7.90
C LYS A 72 -0.51 -13.88 -7.36
N LYS A 73 -1.02 -12.98 -6.52
CA LYS A 73 -2.38 -12.98 -5.98
C LYS A 73 -3.10 -11.71 -6.41
N ASP A 74 -4.41 -11.81 -6.58
CA ASP A 74 -5.26 -10.66 -6.83
C ASP A 74 -5.40 -9.86 -5.54
N LEU A 75 -5.23 -8.54 -5.64
CA LEU A 75 -5.35 -7.60 -4.52
C LEU A 75 -6.42 -6.56 -4.86
N PHE A 76 -7.22 -6.18 -3.87
CA PHE A 76 -8.31 -5.24 -4.05
C PHE A 76 -8.01 -3.94 -3.32
N VAL A 77 -8.05 -2.82 -4.04
CA VAL A 77 -7.91 -1.49 -3.42
C VAL A 77 -9.28 -1.01 -2.96
N LEU A 78 -9.43 -0.70 -1.67
CA LEU A 78 -10.67 -0.15 -1.11
C LEU A 78 -10.80 1.33 -1.49
N GLY A 79 -12.00 1.72 -1.94
CA GLY A 79 -12.27 3.07 -2.45
C GLY A 79 -12.94 4.02 -1.45
N ASP A 80 -13.29 3.56 -0.24
CA ASP A 80 -14.01 4.36 0.75
C ASP A 80 -13.02 4.97 1.77
N THR A 81 -12.40 6.08 1.39
CA THR A 81 -11.41 6.79 2.24
C THR A 81 -11.91 8.15 2.71
N SER A 82 -13.10 8.57 2.26
CA SER A 82 -13.51 9.98 2.26
C SER A 82 -13.84 10.59 3.63
N TYR A 83 -13.84 9.81 4.74
CA TYR A 83 -14.19 10.34 6.07
C TYR A 83 -13.29 9.85 7.23
N GLY A 84 -12.09 9.34 6.93
CA GLY A 84 -11.18 8.92 8.00
C GLY A 84 -9.94 8.22 7.47
N SER A 85 -8.97 8.99 6.98
CA SER A 85 -7.66 8.51 6.53
C SER A 85 -6.91 7.66 7.56
N CYS A 86 -7.36 7.67 8.82
CA CYS A 86 -6.77 6.93 9.93
C CYS A 86 -7.57 5.71 10.41
N CYS A 87 -8.73 5.43 9.81
CA CYS A 87 -9.61 4.33 10.20
C CYS A 87 -9.43 3.15 9.24
N VAL A 88 -9.27 1.96 9.80
CA VAL A 88 -9.20 0.72 9.01
C VAL A 88 -10.61 0.33 8.58
N ASP A 89 -10.82 0.13 7.27
CA ASP A 89 -12.13 -0.24 6.73
C ASP A 89 -12.35 -1.76 6.73
N GLU A 90 -12.64 -2.30 7.92
CA GLU A 90 -12.94 -3.72 8.12
C GLU A 90 -14.24 -4.14 7.44
N VAL A 91 -15.23 -3.25 7.38
CA VAL A 91 -16.54 -3.52 6.78
C VAL A 91 -16.41 -3.63 5.26
N GLY A 92 -15.66 -2.72 4.62
CA GLY A 92 -15.32 -2.82 3.21
C GLY A 92 -14.54 -4.09 2.90
N ALA A 93 -13.56 -4.46 3.74
CA ALA A 93 -12.80 -5.70 3.58
C ALA A 93 -13.68 -6.95 3.69
N GLU A 94 -14.64 -6.99 4.63
CA GLU A 94 -15.57 -8.11 4.79
C GLU A 94 -16.49 -8.26 3.57
N HIS A 95 -16.97 -7.16 2.98
CA HIS A 95 -17.81 -7.21 1.78
C HIS A 95 -17.12 -7.81 0.56
N VAL A 96 -15.79 -7.65 0.45
CA VAL A 96 -14.99 -8.32 -0.60
C VAL A 96 -14.54 -9.73 -0.21
N GLY A 97 -14.88 -10.21 1.00
CA GLY A 97 -14.45 -11.51 1.51
C GLY A 97 -12.94 -11.58 1.73
N SER A 98 -12.33 -10.47 2.15
CA SER A 98 -10.90 -10.40 2.42
C SER A 98 -10.56 -11.05 3.75
N ASP A 99 -9.50 -11.85 3.79
CA ASP A 99 -8.99 -12.44 5.03
C ASP A 99 -8.02 -11.50 5.75
N GLY A 100 -7.53 -10.46 5.07
CA GLY A 100 -6.61 -9.48 5.64
C GLY A 100 -6.71 -8.12 4.96
N ILE A 101 -6.36 -7.08 5.70
CA ILE A 101 -6.32 -5.70 5.22
C ILE A 101 -4.97 -5.08 5.52
N ILE A 102 -4.37 -4.43 4.51
CA ILE A 102 -3.17 -3.62 4.66
C ILE A 102 -3.61 -2.16 4.55
N HIS A 103 -3.53 -1.45 5.66
CA HIS A 103 -3.78 -0.02 5.72
C HIS A 103 -2.43 0.73 5.67
N PHE A 104 -2.28 1.60 4.67
CA PHE A 104 -1.11 2.46 4.54
C PHE A 104 -1.32 3.79 5.29
N GLY A 105 -0.24 4.39 5.78
CA GLY A 105 -0.31 5.66 6.51
C GLY A 105 -0.56 5.50 8.02
N THR A 106 -1.08 6.56 8.64
CA THR A 106 -1.22 6.67 10.10
C THR A 106 -2.58 6.19 10.57
N SER A 107 -2.63 5.07 11.28
CA SER A 107 -3.87 4.62 11.93
C SER A 107 -4.10 5.33 13.28
N CYS A 108 -5.33 5.76 13.53
CA CYS A 108 -5.72 6.56 14.72
C CYS A 108 -5.63 5.80 16.06
N LEU A 109 -5.42 4.48 16.04
CA LEU A 109 -5.39 3.62 17.22
C LEU A 109 -3.98 3.07 17.46
N THR A 110 -3.00 3.93 17.75
CA THR A 110 -1.68 3.50 18.26
C THR A 110 -1.43 3.88 19.69
#